data_AF-A0A4Y9T737-F1
#
_entry.id   AF-A0A4Y9T737-F1
#
_cell.length_a   1.000
_cell.length_b   1.000
_cell.length_c   1.000
_cell.angle_alpha   90.00
_cell.angle_beta   90.00
_cell.angle_gamma   90.00
#
_symmetry.space_group_name_H-M   'P 1'
#
loop_
_entity.id
_entity.type
_entity.pdbx_description
1 polymer ?
#
loop_
_entity_poly.entity_id
_entity_poly.type
_entity_poly.pdbx_seq_one_letter_code
_entity_poly.pdbx_strand_id
1 'polypeptide(L)' 'MSEKSLVTEMQQVQLAIELIELGARLQVLETETSLSRGRLIRLYKEVRGASPPKGMLPFSTDWFVTWLPNIHSSLF' A
#
# COMPACT_ATOMS: atom_id res chain seq x y z
N MET A 1 22.21 -7.39 17.77
CA MET A 1 20.92 -7.32 17.05
C MET A 1 20.01 -6.44 17.89
N SER A 2 19.76 -5.20 17.46
CA SER A 2 18.87 -4.27 18.19
C SER A 2 17.51 -4.93 18.37
N GLU A 3 17.00 -4.97 19.60
CA GLU A 3 15.62 -5.37 19.85
C GLU A 3 14.70 -4.52 18.96
N LYS A 4 13.83 -5.17 18.19
CA LYS A 4 12.80 -4.46 17.44
C LYS A 4 11.87 -3.83 18.46
N SER A 5 11.84 -2.50 18.49
CA SER A 5 10.92 -1.75 19.35
C SER A 5 9.49 -2.13 18.99
N LEU A 6 8.73 -2.59 19.99
CA LEU A 6 7.31 -2.91 19.85
C LEU A 6 6.50 -1.70 19.36
N VAL A 7 6.89 -0.49 19.79
CA VAL A 7 6.28 0.77 19.34
C VAL A 7 6.46 0.95 17.84
N THR A 8 7.65 0.67 17.32
CA THR A 8 7.92 0.77 15.88
C THR A 8 7.12 -0.26 15.09
N GLU A 9 6.97 -1.49 15.58
CA GLU A 9 6.10 -2.48 14.93
C GLU A 9 4.63 -2.04 14.91
N MET A 10 4.13 -1.45 16.00
CA MET A 10 2.77 -0.93 16.07
C MET A 10 2.54 0.22 15.08
N GLN A 11 3.52 1.13 14.96
CA GLN A 11 3.47 2.23 13.98
C GLN A 11 3.39 1.70 12.54
N GLN A 12 4.12 0.64 12.22
CA GLN A 12 4.10 0.03 10.89
C GLN A 12 2.75 -0.63 10.57
N VAL A 13 2.12 -1.25 11.57
CA VAL A 13 0.77 -1.80 11.42
C VAL A 13 -0.26 -0.69 11.25
N GLN A 14 -0.17 0.38 12.04
CA GLN A 14 -1.07 1.52 11.94
C GLN A 14 -0.99 2.18 10.55
N LEU A 15 0.23 2.44 10.06
CA LEU A 15 0.45 2.96 8.72
C LEU A 15 -0.15 2.05 7.64
N ALA A 16 0.04 0.73 7.77
CA ALA A 16 -0.53 -0.22 6.82
C ALA A 16 -2.08 -0.17 6.80
N ILE A 17 -2.73 -0.03 7.96
CA ILE A 17 -4.19 0.10 8.06
C ILE A 17 -4.67 1.37 7.34
N GLU A 18 -4.06 2.52 7.64
CA GLU A 18 -4.43 3.81 7.03
C GLU A 18 -4.29 3.77 5.51
N LEU A 19 -3.19 3.21 5.00
CA LEU A 19 -3.00 3.04 3.56
C LEU A 19 -4.06 2.12 2.94
N ILE A 20 -4.43 1.02 3.61
CA ILE A 20 -5.49 0.11 3.14
C ILE A 20 -6.84 0.83 3.07
N GLU A 21 -7.17 1.66 4.07
CA GLU A 21 -8.41 2.45 4.10
C GLU A 21 -8.47 3.48 2.98
N LEU A 22 -7.33 4.10 2.65
CA LEU A 22 -7.16 4.99 1.49
C LEU A 22 -7.21 4.26 0.13
N GLY A 23 -7.33 2.92 0.14
CA GLY A 23 -7.41 2.11 -1.08
C GLY A 23 -6.05 1.78 -1.70
N ALA A 24 -4.96 1.88 -0.92
CA ALA A 24 -3.64 1.47 -1.38
C ALA A 24 -3.63 0.00 -1.81
N ARG A 25 -2.87 -0.27 -2.88
CA ARG A 25 -2.66 -1.62 -3.38
C ARG A 25 -1.55 -2.32 -2.63
N LEU A 26 -1.58 -3.65 -2.63
CA LEU A 26 -0.61 -4.48 -1.93
C LEU A 26 0.85 -4.14 -2.30
N GLN A 27 1.11 -3.81 -3.57
CA GLN A 27 2.45 -3.38 -4.02
C GLN A 27 2.95 -2.12 -3.31
N VAL A 28 2.07 -1.15 -3.06
CA VAL A 28 2.41 0.07 -2.32
C VAL A 28 2.63 -0.24 -0.84
N LEU A 29 1.81 -1.11 -0.26
CA LEU A 29 2.01 -1.54 1.14
C LEU A 29 3.33 -2.27 1.34
N GLU A 30 3.78 -3.05 0.36
CA GLU A 30 5.07 -3.75 0.38
C GLU A 30 6.27 -2.80 0.28
N THR A 31 6.13 -1.63 -0.36
CA THR A 31 7.21 -0.62 -0.45
C THR A 31 7.23 0.34 0.72
N GLU A 32 6.07 0.77 1.21
CA GLU A 32 5.94 1.79 2.25
C GLU A 32 6.04 1.21 3.68
N THR A 33 5.92 -0.11 3.85
CA THR A 33 5.96 -0.75 5.17
C THR A 33 7.01 -1.86 5.24
N SER A 34 7.49 -2.10 6.46
CA SER A 34 8.46 -3.17 6.77
C SER A 34 7.79 -4.51 7.12
N LEU A 35 6.47 -4.62 6.91
CA LEU A 35 5.69 -5.82 7.24
C LEU A 35 5.89 -6.91 6.19
N SER A 36 5.86 -8.17 6.62
CA SER A 36 5.93 -9.28 5.69
C SER A 36 4.68 -9.34 4.81
N ARG A 37 4.85 -9.74 3.55
CA ARG A 37 3.75 -9.92 2.59
C ARG A 37 2.59 -10.74 3.13
N GLY A 38 2.87 -11.82 3.86
CA GLY A 38 1.84 -12.64 4.48
C GLY A 38 1.01 -11.89 5.53
N ARG A 39 1.66 -11.03 6.32
CA ARG A 39 0.99 -10.18 7.33
C ARG A 39 0.14 -9.11 6.66
N LEU A 40 0.63 -8.49 5.59
CA LEU A 40 -0.12 -7.51 4.80
C LEU A 40 -1.38 -8.11 4.16
N ILE A 41 -1.30 -9.32 3.60
CA ILE A 41 -2.48 -9.98 3.00
C ILE A 41 -3.55 -10.28 4.05
N ARG A 42 -3.16 -10.69 5.26
CA ARG A 42 -4.10 -10.94 6.36
C ARG A 42 -4.75 -9.64 6.82
N LEU A 43 -3.94 -8.61 7.06
CA LEU A 43 -4.41 -7.28 7.46
C LEU A 43 -5.37 -6.67 6.43
N TYR A 44 -5.06 -6.79 5.14
CA TYR A 44 -5.93 -6.33 4.06
C TYR A 44 -7.30 -7.02 4.09
N LYS A 45 -7.33 -8.34 4.33
CA LYS A 45 -8.58 -9.10 4.44
C LYS A 45 -9.38 -8.70 5.69
N GLU A 46 -8.71 -8.45 6.80
CA GLU A 46 -9.34 -8.01 8.05
C GLU A 46 -10.00 -6.63 7.89
N VAL A 47 -9.31 -5.68 7.25
CA VAL A 47 -9.81 -4.30 7.07
C VAL A 47 -10.86 -4.20 5.96
N ARG A 48 -10.63 -4.83 4.79
CA ARG A 48 -11.49 -4.67 3.60
C ARG A 48 -12.50 -5.81 3.38
N GLY A 49 -12.42 -6.89 4.16
CA GLY A 49 -13.28 -8.07 4.02
C GLY A 49 -13.07 -8.90 2.74
N ALA A 50 -12.11 -8.52 1.90
CA ALA A 50 -11.84 -9.16 0.61
C ALA A 50 -10.34 -9.41 0.43
N SER A 51 -10.00 -10.35 -0.47
CA SER A 51 -8.59 -10.54 -0.84
C SER A 51 -8.09 -9.37 -1.68
N PRO A 52 -6.84 -8.91 -1.48
CA PRO A 52 -6.27 -7.88 -2.34
C PRO A 52 -6.27 -8.35 -3.81
N PRO A 53 -6.49 -7.43 -4.76
CA PRO A 53 -6.53 -7.77 -6.18
C PRO A 53 -5.22 -8.45 -6.60
N LYS A 54 -5.35 -9.54 -7.35
CA LYS A 54 -4.21 -10.32 -7.86
C LYS A 54 -3.70 -9.73 -9.16
N GLY A 55 -2.40 -9.71 -9.34
CA GLY A 55 -1.74 -9.27 -10.57
C GLY A 55 -0.84 -8.06 -10.34
N MET A 56 0.19 -7.93 -11.17
CA MET A 56 0.99 -6.71 -11.25
C MET A 56 0.21 -5.68 -12.04
N LEU A 57 0.12 -4.45 -11.56
CA LEU A 57 -0.30 -3.39 -12.46
C LEU A 57 0.82 -3.05 -13.43
N PRO A 58 0.50 -2.87 -14.72
CA PRO A 58 1.42 -2.25 -15.63
C PRO A 58 1.61 -0.80 -15.18
N PHE A 59 2.85 -0.43 -14.90
CA PHE A 59 3.24 0.96 -14.73
C PHE A 59 3.77 1.46 -16.07
N SER A 60 3.20 2.55 -16.59
CA SER A 60 3.74 3.27 -17.74
C SER A 60 3.68 4.77 -17.47
N THR A 61 4.75 5.46 -17.83
CA THR A 61 4.78 6.93 -17.85
C THR A 61 3.74 7.52 -18.80
N ASP A 62 3.31 6.76 -19.82
CA ASP A 62 2.33 7.20 -20.82
C ASP A 62 0.97 7.53 -20.20
N TRP A 63 0.63 6.90 -19.07
CA TRP A 63 -0.62 7.17 -18.35
C TRP A 63 -0.72 8.65 -17.94
N PHE A 64 0.40 9.25 -17.52
CA PHE A 64 0.48 10.64 -17.04
C PHE A 64 0.42 11.70 -18.16
N VAL A 65 0.56 11.29 -19.43
CA VAL A 65 0.55 12.22 -20.58
C VAL A 65 -0.87 12.40 -21.14
N THR A 66 -1.81 11.53 -20.77
CA THR A 66 -3.21 11.64 -21.21
C THR A 66 -3.95 12.78 -20.48
N TRP A 67 -4.90 13.45 -21.16
CA TRP A 67 -5.47 14.74 -20.72
C TRP A 67 -5.92 14.78 -19.25
N LEU A 68 -6.87 13.93 -18.84
CA LEU A 68 -7.42 13.95 -17.49
C LEU A 68 -6.40 13.47 -16.43
N PRO A 69 -5.70 12.33 -16.61
CA PRO A 69 -4.61 11.92 -15.71
C PRO A 69 -3.49 12.94 -15.57
N ASN A 70 -3.12 13.66 -16.64
CA ASN A 70 -2.08 14.68 -16.60
C ASN A 70 -2.44 15.80 -15.62
N ILE A 71 -3.65 16.35 -15.75
CA ILE A 71 -4.13 17.43 -14.86
C ILE A 71 -4.16 16.94 -13.41
N HIS A 72 -4.73 15.76 -13.17
CA HIS A 72 -4.80 15.19 -11.82
C HIS A 72 -3.40 14.98 -11.23
N SER A 73 -2.52 14.30 -11.95
CA SER A 73 -1.16 13.98 -11.49
C SER A 73 -0.23 15.19 -11.33
N SER A 74 -0.55 16.33 -11.94
CA SER A 74 0.24 17.56 -11.77
C SER A 74 -0.16 18.34 -10.51
N LEU A 75 -1.34 18.06 -9.95
CA LEU A 75 -1.84 18.69 -8.73
C LEU A 75 -1.39 17.96 -7.46
N PHE A 76 -1.27 16.63 -7.53
CA PHE A 76 -0.81 15.76 -6.44
C PHE A 76 0.69 15.53 -6.52
#